data_AF-A0A1V4HU31-F1
#
_entry.id   AF-A0A1V4HU31-F1
#
_cell.length_a   1.000
_cell.length_b   1.000
_cell.length_c   1.000
_cell.angle_alpha   90.00
_cell.angle_beta   90.00
_cell.angle_gamma   90.00
#
_symmetry.space_group_name_H-M   'P 1'
#
loop_
_entity.id
_entity.type
_entity.pdbx_description
1 polymer ?
#
loop_
_entity_poly.entity_id
_entity_poly.type
_entity_poly.pdbx_seq_one_letter_code
_entity_poly.pdbx_strand_id
1 'polypeptide(L)'
;MTIPFDPTALLDIADKLGLLDGVKKKLFRNPDAATDKLATVLDELSKIYSTLESELVRFLSLHFEPAGNLAAERQVLLTLESGQLTVRMGEARGHCHKIYNIYQKHLDRWFHRVLSPQEAETMKRLFEALSYGDSQMDLAIHQLAGWLGTAASETLDLIDAGKVAEAQQNIRTARREVLPARQAITQTLARLVVLQGDFVSASGTD
;
A
#
# COMPACT_ATOMS: atom_id res chain seq x y z
N MET A 1 18.32 11.05 -6.62
CA MET A 1 17.42 11.84 -5.75
C MET A 1 17.21 10.97 -4.54
N THR A 2 17.72 11.31 -3.36
CA THR A 2 17.63 10.38 -2.22
C THR A 2 16.17 10.14 -1.86
N ILE A 3 15.76 8.86 -1.72
CA ILE A 3 14.39 8.48 -1.36
C ILE A 3 14.10 9.08 0.02
N PRO A 4 13.12 9.98 0.16
CA PRO A 4 12.85 10.65 1.43
C PRO A 4 11.83 9.87 2.29
N PHE A 5 11.42 8.68 1.86
CA PHE A 5 10.51 7.83 2.61
C PHE A 5 11.22 6.55 3.06
N ASP A 6 10.92 6.11 4.28
CA ASP A 6 11.47 4.88 4.81
C ASP A 6 10.61 3.70 4.32
N PRO A 7 11.09 2.88 3.36
CA PRO A 7 10.33 1.72 2.90
C PRO A 7 10.13 0.68 4.00
N THR A 8 10.88 0.75 5.11
CA THR A 8 10.70 -0.17 6.24
C THR A 8 9.32 -0.01 6.89
N ALA A 9 8.74 1.19 6.90
CA ALA A 9 7.38 1.43 7.37
C ALA A 9 6.31 0.65 6.58
N LEU A 10 6.53 0.48 5.26
CA LEU A 10 5.65 -0.32 4.39
C LEU A 10 5.97 -1.82 4.48
N LEU A 11 7.22 -2.18 4.76
CA LEU A 11 7.71 -3.55 4.95
C LEU A 11 7.24 -4.17 6.27
N ASP A 12 7.16 -3.38 7.34
CA ASP A 12 6.84 -3.86 8.69
C ASP A 12 5.44 -4.50 8.77
N ILE A 13 4.53 -4.10 7.88
CA ILE A 13 3.21 -4.73 7.73
C ILE A 13 3.32 -6.15 7.15
N ALA A 14 4.25 -6.40 6.22
CA ALA A 14 4.44 -7.74 5.65
C ALA A 14 4.90 -8.77 6.69
N ASP A 15 5.74 -8.33 7.62
CA ASP A 15 6.19 -9.13 8.75
C ASP A 15 5.08 -9.30 9.79
N LYS A 16 4.31 -8.23 10.04
CA LYS A 16 3.13 -8.26 10.90
C LYS A 16 2.00 -9.15 10.37
N LEU A 17 1.84 -9.29 9.05
CA LEU A 17 0.91 -10.26 8.46
C LEU A 17 1.30 -11.71 8.78
N GLY A 18 2.58 -11.99 9.04
CA GLY A 18 3.01 -13.31 9.53
C GLY A 18 2.41 -13.67 10.90
N LEU A 19 1.95 -12.69 11.68
CA LEU A 19 1.22 -12.93 12.92
C LEU A 19 -0.15 -13.58 12.65
N LEU A 20 -0.81 -13.22 11.55
CA LEU A 20 -2.06 -13.84 11.12
C LEU A 20 -1.84 -15.31 10.73
N ASP A 21 -0.74 -15.64 10.05
CA ASP A 21 -0.39 -17.02 9.70
C ASP A 21 -0.26 -17.91 10.95
N GLY A 22 0.31 -17.37 12.03
CA GLY A 22 0.48 -18.07 13.31
C GLY A 22 -0.85 -18.46 13.96
N VAL A 23 -1.90 -17.64 13.80
CA VAL A 23 -3.22 -17.86 14.40
C VAL A 23 -4.26 -18.41 13.43
N LYS A 24 -3.98 -18.40 12.12
CA LYS A 24 -4.89 -18.78 11.02
C LYS A 24 -5.60 -20.11 11.25
N LYS A 25 -4.87 -21.15 11.65
CA LYS A 25 -5.47 -22.48 11.92
C LYS A 25 -6.51 -22.47 13.05
N LYS A 26 -6.33 -21.63 14.08
CA LYS A 26 -7.29 -21.49 15.18
C LYS A 26 -8.53 -20.75 14.72
N LEU A 27 -8.35 -19.69 13.94
CA LEU A 27 -9.44 -18.92 13.34
C LEU A 27 -10.28 -19.79 12.40
N PHE A 28 -9.66 -20.61 11.55
CA PHE A 28 -10.37 -21.50 10.61
C PHE A 28 -11.14 -22.64 11.28
N ARG A 29 -10.72 -23.08 12.46
CA ARG A 29 -11.45 -24.08 13.25
C ARG A 29 -12.67 -23.50 13.96
N ASN A 30 -12.78 -22.18 14.01
CA ASN A 30 -13.86 -21.46 14.66
C ASN A 30 -14.43 -20.38 13.71
N PRO A 31 -14.94 -20.80 12.52
CA PRO A 31 -15.49 -19.86 11.55
C PRO A 31 -16.70 -19.14 12.17
N ASP A 32 -16.78 -17.84 11.90
CA ASP A 32 -17.82 -16.94 12.39
C ASP A 32 -18.07 -15.87 11.32
N ALA A 33 -19.16 -15.10 11.43
CA ALA A 33 -19.35 -13.92 10.58
C ALA A 33 -18.18 -12.93 10.66
N ALA A 34 -17.38 -12.96 11.73
CA ALA A 34 -16.12 -12.22 11.85
C ALA A 34 -15.04 -12.67 10.83
N THR A 35 -15.10 -13.89 10.31
CA THR A 35 -14.19 -14.40 9.27
C THR A 35 -14.32 -13.59 7.97
N ASP A 36 -15.54 -13.30 7.52
CA ASP A 36 -15.80 -12.43 6.36
C ASP A 36 -15.27 -11.01 6.58
N LYS A 37 -15.36 -10.54 7.83
CA LYS A 37 -14.88 -9.20 8.19
C LYS A 37 -13.36 -9.13 8.18
N LEU A 38 -12.66 -10.21 8.53
CA LEU A 38 -11.22 -10.30 8.36
C LEU A 38 -10.82 -10.35 6.88
N ALA A 39 -11.55 -11.09 6.03
CA ALA A 39 -11.35 -11.03 4.58
C ALA A 39 -11.56 -9.61 4.02
N THR A 40 -12.57 -8.90 4.51
CA THR A 40 -12.81 -7.48 4.15
C THR A 40 -11.63 -6.59 4.58
N VAL A 41 -11.04 -6.80 5.76
CA VAL A 41 -9.86 -6.04 6.18
C VAL A 41 -8.68 -6.27 5.22
N LEU A 42 -8.43 -7.53 4.85
CA LEU A 42 -7.34 -7.87 3.94
C LEU A 42 -7.55 -7.25 2.55
N ASP A 43 -8.80 -7.17 2.09
CA ASP A 43 -9.21 -6.46 0.87
C ASP A 43 -8.96 -4.95 0.95
N GLU A 44 -9.26 -4.32 2.09
CA GLU A 44 -9.00 -2.89 2.27
C GLU A 44 -7.50 -2.58 2.34
N LEU A 45 -6.70 -3.48 2.95
CA LEU A 45 -5.24 -3.39 2.93
C LEU A 45 -4.69 -3.55 1.51
N SER A 46 -5.18 -4.53 0.74
CA SER A 46 -4.69 -4.78 -0.62
C SER A 46 -4.93 -3.55 -1.52
N LYS A 47 -6.07 -2.88 -1.40
CA LYS A 47 -6.36 -1.63 -2.12
C LYS A 47 -5.35 -0.52 -1.84
N ILE A 48 -4.93 -0.34 -0.58
CA ILE A 48 -3.90 0.65 -0.23
C ILE A 48 -2.61 0.34 -0.99
N TYR A 49 -2.11 -0.89 -0.89
CA TYR A 49 -0.88 -1.31 -1.56
C TYR A 49 -0.99 -1.24 -3.09
N SER A 50 -2.13 -1.61 -3.66
CA SER A 50 -2.39 -1.50 -5.10
C SER A 50 -2.36 -0.06 -5.58
N THR A 51 -2.94 0.89 -4.82
CA THR A 51 -2.87 2.32 -5.15
C THR A 51 -1.42 2.80 -5.16
N LEU A 52 -0.64 2.47 -4.12
CA LEU A 52 0.79 2.84 -4.05
C LEU A 52 1.60 2.27 -5.21
N GLU A 53 1.40 0.99 -5.53
CA GLU A 53 2.05 0.31 -6.65
C GLU A 53 1.71 0.96 -7.98
N SER A 54 0.42 1.27 -8.20
CA SER A 54 -0.05 1.82 -9.46
C SER A 54 0.52 3.20 -9.76
N GLU A 55 0.62 4.08 -8.76
CA GLU A 55 1.20 5.42 -8.95
C GLU A 55 2.73 5.37 -9.13
N LEU A 56 3.41 4.44 -8.44
CA LEU A 56 4.82 4.14 -8.69
C LEU A 56 5.05 3.65 -10.12
N VAL A 57 4.27 2.67 -10.58
CA VAL A 57 4.35 2.17 -11.96
C VAL A 57 4.10 3.29 -12.94
N ARG A 58 3.07 4.11 -12.70
CA ARG A 58 2.69 5.19 -13.59
C ARG A 58 3.85 6.16 -13.82
N PHE A 59 4.51 6.64 -12.76
CA PHE A 59 5.69 7.50 -12.89
C PHE A 59 6.89 6.75 -13.50
N LEU A 60 7.18 5.55 -13.02
CA LEU A 60 8.36 4.82 -13.45
C LEU A 60 8.25 4.25 -14.86
N SER A 61 7.03 4.08 -15.39
CA SER A 61 6.80 3.63 -16.77
C SER A 61 7.13 4.69 -17.80
N LEU A 62 7.32 5.95 -17.37
CA LEU A 62 7.56 7.06 -18.26
C LEU A 62 8.78 6.82 -19.16
N HIS A 63 8.64 7.19 -20.42
CA HIS A 63 9.66 6.96 -21.42
C HIS A 63 9.65 8.03 -22.51
N PHE A 64 10.78 8.74 -22.63
CA PHE A 64 10.90 9.92 -23.48
C PHE A 64 11.79 9.65 -24.71
N GLU A 65 11.42 8.67 -25.53
CA GLU A 65 12.11 8.42 -26.80
C GLU A 65 11.70 9.42 -27.90
N PRO A 66 12.56 9.68 -28.90
CA PRO A 66 12.27 10.63 -29.98
C PRO A 66 11.02 10.30 -30.81
N ALA A 67 10.65 9.03 -30.91
CA ALA A 67 9.43 8.56 -31.58
C ALA A 67 8.27 8.32 -30.60
N GLY A 68 8.45 8.64 -29.32
CA GLY A 68 7.48 8.41 -28.26
C GLY A 68 6.37 9.46 -28.22
N ASN A 69 5.31 9.15 -27.46
CA ASN A 69 4.17 10.05 -27.27
C ASN A 69 4.45 11.06 -26.15
N LEU A 70 5.33 12.02 -26.40
CA LEU A 70 5.74 13.04 -25.42
C LEU A 70 4.54 13.76 -24.77
N ALA A 71 3.45 13.99 -25.51
CA ALA A 71 2.25 14.62 -24.97
C ALA A 71 1.57 13.76 -23.89
N ALA A 72 1.45 12.44 -24.11
CA ALA A 72 0.89 11.53 -23.10
C ALA A 72 1.77 11.43 -21.85
N GLU A 73 3.09 11.36 -22.04
CA GLU A 73 4.07 11.30 -20.95
C GLU A 73 4.02 12.59 -20.10
N ARG A 74 3.95 13.75 -20.76
CA ARG A 74 3.75 15.05 -20.08
C ARG A 74 2.43 15.10 -19.32
N GLN A 75 1.35 14.56 -19.89
CA GLN A 75 0.06 14.51 -19.19
C GLN A 75 0.14 13.71 -17.90
N VAL A 76 0.88 12.60 -17.89
CA VAL A 76 1.11 11.82 -16.66
C VAL A 76 1.86 12.65 -15.62
N LEU A 77 2.94 13.33 -16.00
CA LEU A 77 3.70 14.21 -15.10
C LEU A 77 2.81 15.30 -14.48
N LEU A 78 2.02 15.99 -15.31
CA LEU A 78 1.08 17.03 -14.85
C LEU A 78 0.06 16.47 -13.84
N THR A 79 -0.46 15.27 -14.07
CA THR A 79 -1.42 14.68 -13.12
C THR A 79 -0.79 14.31 -11.79
N LEU A 80 0.47 13.84 -11.79
CA LEU A 80 1.21 13.51 -10.58
C LEU A 80 1.57 14.78 -9.78
N GLU A 81 1.87 15.87 -10.48
CA GLU A 81 2.14 17.18 -9.89
C GLU A 81 0.88 17.86 -9.31
N SER A 82 -0.27 17.75 -9.99
CA SER A 82 -1.48 18.55 -9.73
C SER A 82 -2.24 18.29 -8.41
N GLY A 83 -1.64 17.59 -7.45
CA GLY A 83 -2.29 17.22 -6.17
C GLY A 83 -3.36 16.12 -6.31
N GLN A 84 -3.65 15.66 -7.53
CA GLN A 84 -4.54 14.52 -7.78
C GLN A 84 -4.03 13.24 -7.10
N LEU A 85 -2.70 13.11 -7.00
CA LEU A 85 -2.04 12.09 -6.22
C LEU A 85 -2.40 12.17 -4.73
N THR A 86 -2.38 13.37 -4.14
CA THR A 86 -2.79 13.60 -2.74
C THR A 86 -4.24 13.19 -2.50
N VAL A 87 -5.14 13.45 -3.45
CA VAL A 87 -6.55 13.04 -3.35
C VAL A 87 -6.67 11.51 -3.32
N ARG A 88 -6.03 10.80 -4.26
CA ARG A 88 -6.04 9.32 -4.30
C ARG A 88 -5.40 8.71 -3.06
N MET A 89 -4.34 9.32 -2.54
CA MET A 89 -3.70 8.89 -1.31
C MET A 89 -4.57 9.20 -0.07
N GLY A 90 -5.41 10.24 -0.13
CA GLY A 90 -6.46 10.49 0.86
C GLY A 90 -7.55 9.41 0.89
N GLU A 91 -7.87 8.80 -0.25
CA GLU A 91 -8.79 7.64 -0.29
C GLU A 91 -8.19 6.43 0.45
N ALA A 92 -6.87 6.23 0.33
CA ALA A 92 -6.15 5.18 1.07
C ALA A 92 -6.29 5.34 2.59
N ARG A 93 -6.30 6.57 3.10
CA ARG A 93 -6.58 6.86 4.53
C ARG A 93 -8.00 6.44 4.94
N GLY A 94 -8.97 6.54 4.03
CA GLY A 94 -10.33 6.05 4.24
C GLY A 94 -10.37 4.55 4.54
N HIS A 95 -9.53 3.76 3.86
CA HIS A 95 -9.39 2.33 4.08
C HIS A 95 -8.85 2.02 5.50
N CYS A 96 -7.85 2.76 6.00
CA CYS A 96 -7.34 2.59 7.37
C CYS A 96 -8.44 2.78 8.43
N HIS A 97 -9.27 3.81 8.27
CA HIS A 97 -10.40 4.06 9.17
C HIS A 97 -11.43 2.93 9.11
N LYS A 98 -11.71 2.40 7.91
CA LYS A 98 -12.62 1.26 7.74
C LYS A 98 -12.09 0.00 8.41
N ILE A 99 -10.79 -0.29 8.28
CA ILE A 99 -10.12 -1.43 8.94
C ILE A 99 -10.31 -1.36 10.46
N TYR A 100 -10.06 -0.20 11.06
CA TYR A 100 -10.23 -0.02 12.50
C TYR A 100 -11.66 -0.24 12.98
N ASN A 101 -12.62 0.32 12.24
CA ASN A 101 -14.04 0.14 12.56
C ASN A 101 -14.46 -1.33 12.48
N ILE A 102 -13.97 -2.07 11.48
CA ILE A 102 -14.21 -3.51 11.37
C ILE A 102 -13.62 -4.25 12.56
N TYR A 103 -12.38 -3.91 12.94
CA TYR A 103 -11.71 -4.52 14.08
C TYR A 103 -12.52 -4.37 15.36
N GLN A 104 -12.84 -3.12 15.73
CA GLN A 104 -13.56 -2.82 16.97
C GLN A 104 -14.93 -3.48 17.04
N LYS A 105 -15.66 -3.52 15.91
CA LYS A 105 -17.04 -4.01 15.89
C LYS A 105 -17.15 -5.53 15.77
N HIS A 106 -16.19 -6.18 15.13
CA HIS A 106 -16.34 -7.58 14.71
C HIS A 106 -15.18 -8.47 15.15
N LEU A 107 -13.93 -8.00 15.05
CA LEU A 107 -12.76 -8.87 15.21
C LEU A 107 -12.28 -8.98 16.65
N ASP A 108 -12.33 -7.89 17.42
CA ASP A 108 -11.77 -7.84 18.78
C ASP A 108 -12.37 -8.93 19.69
N ARG A 109 -13.71 -8.97 19.78
CA ARG A 109 -14.42 -9.98 20.58
C ARG A 109 -14.20 -11.40 20.05
N TRP A 110 -14.11 -11.57 18.74
CA TRP A 110 -13.87 -12.89 18.13
C TRP A 110 -12.47 -13.40 18.45
N PHE A 111 -11.45 -12.55 18.35
CA PHE A 111 -10.07 -12.89 18.72
C PHE A 111 -9.95 -13.28 20.19
N HIS A 112 -10.55 -12.52 21.12
CA HIS A 112 -10.54 -12.86 22.54
C HIS A 112 -11.25 -14.18 22.87
N ARG A 113 -12.21 -14.61 22.04
CA ARG A 113 -12.92 -15.88 22.20
C ARG A 113 -12.14 -17.07 21.65
N VAL A 114 -11.43 -16.89 20.52
CA VAL A 114 -10.82 -18.00 19.75
C VAL A 114 -9.33 -18.17 20.05
N LEU A 115 -8.64 -17.08 20.38
CA LEU A 115 -7.19 -17.04 20.58
C LEU A 115 -6.84 -17.05 22.08
N SER A 116 -5.59 -17.39 22.39
CA SER A 116 -5.07 -17.17 23.76
C SER A 116 -5.01 -15.66 24.07
N PRO A 117 -5.01 -15.25 25.35
CA PRO A 117 -4.93 -13.84 25.72
C PRO A 117 -3.72 -13.12 25.10
N GLN A 118 -2.57 -13.79 25.02
CA GLN A 118 -1.37 -13.22 24.40
C GLN A 118 -1.52 -13.03 22.88
N GLU A 119 -2.11 -14.00 22.19
CA GLU A 119 -2.36 -13.92 20.75
C GLU A 119 -3.42 -12.85 20.42
N ALA A 120 -4.50 -12.77 21.20
CA ALA A 120 -5.54 -11.75 21.04
C ALA A 120 -4.97 -10.34 21.24
N GLU A 121 -4.14 -10.13 22.27
CA GLU A 121 -3.46 -8.86 22.52
C GLU A 121 -2.45 -8.52 21.40
N THR A 122 -1.76 -9.53 20.86
CA THR A 122 -0.86 -9.35 19.71
C THR A 122 -1.65 -8.91 18.47
N MET A 123 -2.81 -9.53 18.22
CA MET A 123 -3.71 -9.12 17.14
C MET A 123 -4.25 -7.71 17.35
N LYS A 124 -4.62 -7.36 18.59
CA LYS A 124 -5.06 -6.00 18.93
C LYS A 124 -4.02 -4.96 18.55
N ARG A 125 -2.77 -5.15 18.97
CA ARG A 125 -1.67 -4.21 18.65
C ARG A 125 -1.41 -4.12 17.15
N LEU A 126 -1.54 -5.23 16.42
CA LEU A 126 -1.45 -5.21 14.96
C LEU A 126 -2.53 -4.30 14.37
N PHE A 127 -3.79 -4.51 14.75
CA PHE A 127 -4.89 -3.72 14.22
C PHE A 127 -4.87 -2.25 14.68
N GLU A 128 -4.37 -1.98 15.88
CA GLU A 128 -4.09 -0.64 16.36
C GLU A 128 -3.00 0.05 15.51
N ALA A 129 -1.92 -0.67 15.17
CA ALA A 129 -0.87 -0.14 14.29
C ALA A 129 -1.35 0.08 12.84
N LEU A 130 -2.36 -0.67 12.39
CA LEU A 130 -3.02 -0.48 11.10
C LEU A 130 -4.07 0.64 11.14
N SER A 131 -4.44 1.13 12.33
CA SER A 131 -5.49 2.14 12.53
C SER A 131 -4.94 3.51 12.95
N TYR A 132 -5.46 4.57 12.32
CA TYR A 132 -5.39 5.98 12.75
C TYR A 132 -4.01 6.69 12.86
N GLY A 133 -4.00 7.95 12.41
CA GLY A 133 -3.37 9.13 13.04
C GLY A 133 -1.85 9.29 13.06
N ASP A 134 -1.12 8.30 13.56
CA ASP A 134 0.34 8.29 13.73
C ASP A 134 0.94 7.00 13.16
N SER A 135 0.12 6.19 12.50
CA SER A 135 0.56 4.96 11.86
C SER A 135 1.63 5.29 10.82
N GLN A 136 2.77 4.60 10.92
CA GLN A 136 3.85 4.73 9.95
C GLN A 136 3.39 4.56 8.50
N MET A 137 2.26 3.87 8.28
CA MET A 137 1.64 3.73 6.96
C MET A 137 1.07 5.05 6.41
N ASP A 138 0.34 5.85 7.19
CA ASP A 138 -0.16 7.17 6.74
C ASP A 138 1.02 8.10 6.40
N LEU A 139 2.06 8.09 7.23
CA LEU A 139 3.28 8.83 6.97
C LEU A 139 3.96 8.35 5.67
N ALA A 140 4.12 7.04 5.49
CA ALA A 140 4.74 6.48 4.29
C ALA A 140 3.94 6.82 3.02
N ILE A 141 2.61 6.79 3.08
CA ILE A 141 1.72 7.21 1.99
C ILE A 141 1.98 8.69 1.64
N HIS A 142 2.02 9.58 2.63
CA HIS A 142 2.28 11.01 2.39
C HIS A 142 3.68 11.27 1.86
N GLN A 143 4.69 10.59 2.41
CA GLN A 143 6.07 10.74 1.94
C GLN A 143 6.25 10.22 0.51
N LEU A 144 5.61 9.10 0.15
CA LEU A 144 5.60 8.61 -1.23
C LEU A 144 4.90 9.60 -2.16
N ALA A 145 3.74 10.12 -1.76
CA ALA A 145 3.00 11.11 -2.53
C ALA A 145 3.83 12.38 -2.77
N GLY A 146 4.47 12.90 -1.73
CA GLY A 146 5.36 14.05 -1.82
C GLY A 146 6.56 13.79 -2.73
N TRP A 147 7.21 12.63 -2.57
CA TRP A 147 8.32 12.24 -3.43
C TRP A 147 7.92 12.13 -4.90
N LEU A 148 6.80 11.47 -5.21
CA LEU A 148 6.29 11.34 -6.58
C LEU A 148 5.94 12.70 -7.19
N GLY A 149 5.32 13.60 -6.41
CA GLY A 149 5.02 14.96 -6.85
C GLY A 149 6.30 15.74 -7.20
N THR A 150 7.30 15.73 -6.31
CA THR A 150 8.60 16.36 -6.57
C THR A 150 9.30 15.75 -7.78
N ALA A 151 9.37 14.42 -7.86
CA ALA A 151 10.02 13.73 -8.97
C ALA A 151 9.33 13.98 -10.31
N ALA A 152 8.00 14.09 -10.32
CA ALA A 152 7.22 14.46 -11.50
C ALA A 152 7.49 15.90 -11.92
N SER A 153 7.47 16.85 -10.98
CA SER A 153 7.75 18.27 -11.23
C SER A 153 9.17 18.47 -11.78
N GLU A 154 10.20 17.89 -11.14
CA GLU A 154 11.58 17.98 -11.64
C GLU A 154 11.76 17.34 -13.03
N THR A 155 11.06 16.23 -13.29
CA THR A 155 11.10 15.59 -14.62
C THR A 155 10.40 16.46 -15.67
N LEU A 156 9.29 17.09 -15.32
CA LEU A 156 8.55 17.99 -16.20
C LEU A 156 9.38 19.22 -16.56
N ASP A 157 10.05 19.85 -15.59
CA ASP A 157 10.96 20.98 -15.81
C ASP A 157 12.06 20.65 -16.83
N LEU A 158 12.62 19.44 -16.77
CA LEU A 158 13.61 18.99 -17.75
C LEU A 158 13.02 18.81 -19.14
N ILE A 159 11.80 18.27 -19.24
CA ILE A 159 11.10 18.15 -20.53
C ILE A 159 10.82 19.54 -21.11
N ASP A 160 10.38 20.48 -20.29
CA ASP A 160 10.03 21.85 -20.69
C ASP A 160 11.26 22.65 -21.12
N ALA A 161 12.41 22.36 -20.53
CA ALA A 161 13.71 22.90 -20.94
C ALA A 161 14.31 22.19 -22.18
N GLY A 162 13.62 21.21 -22.78
CA GLY A 162 14.12 20.41 -23.91
C GLY A 162 15.21 19.40 -23.55
N LYS A 163 15.47 19.18 -22.26
CA LYS A 163 16.50 18.28 -21.72
C LYS A 163 15.99 16.85 -21.58
N VAL A 164 15.49 16.29 -22.67
CA VAL A 164 14.82 14.98 -22.69
C VAL A 164 15.73 13.83 -22.19
N ALA A 165 17.02 13.88 -22.53
CA ALA A 165 17.98 12.87 -22.06
C ALA A 165 18.16 12.89 -20.53
N GLU A 166 18.19 14.09 -19.93
CA GLU A 166 18.27 14.25 -18.47
C GLU A 166 16.98 13.76 -17.80
N ALA A 167 15.81 14.09 -18.35
CA ALA A 167 14.53 13.58 -17.86
C ALA A 167 14.46 12.04 -17.88
N GLN A 168 14.92 11.43 -18.98
CA GLN A 168 15.00 9.97 -19.07
C GLN A 168 15.97 9.36 -18.05
N GLN A 169 17.07 10.05 -17.76
CA GLN A 169 18.04 9.63 -16.75
C GLN A 169 17.47 9.75 -15.32
N ASN A 170 16.63 10.76 -15.06
CA ASN A 170 15.90 10.90 -13.79
C ASN A 170 14.99 9.69 -13.55
N ILE A 171 14.17 9.30 -14.53
CA ILE A 171 13.30 8.12 -14.41
C ILE A 171 14.12 6.85 -14.17
N ARG A 172 15.23 6.64 -14.88
CA ARG A 172 16.10 5.46 -14.69
C ARG A 172 16.75 5.42 -13.31
N THR A 173 17.10 6.58 -12.76
CA THR A 173 17.65 6.70 -11.41
C THR A 173 16.58 6.38 -10.38
N ALA A 174 15.39 6.98 -10.50
CA ALA A 174 14.25 6.70 -9.65
C ALA A 174 13.89 5.21 -9.65
N ARG A 175 13.87 4.54 -10.82
CA ARG A 175 13.63 3.09 -10.94
C ARG A 175 14.56 2.25 -10.07
N ARG A 176 15.85 2.60 -10.03
CA ARG A 176 16.85 1.87 -9.25
C ARG A 176 16.70 2.15 -7.75
N GLU A 177 16.48 3.41 -7.41
CA GLU A 177 16.31 3.85 -6.02
C GLU A 177 15.09 3.15 -5.39
N VAL A 178 13.91 3.20 -6.03
CA VAL A 178 12.67 2.66 -5.44
C VAL A 178 12.46 1.15 -5.62
N LEU A 179 13.38 0.45 -6.28
CA LEU A 179 13.24 -0.99 -6.55
C LEU A 179 13.00 -1.83 -5.27
N PRO A 180 13.75 -1.64 -4.16
CA PRO A 180 13.52 -2.41 -2.94
C PRO A 180 12.11 -2.17 -2.36
N ALA A 181 11.66 -0.91 -2.35
CA ALA A 181 10.33 -0.55 -1.88
C ALA A 181 9.23 -1.17 -2.75
N ARG A 182 9.41 -1.18 -4.07
CA ARG A 182 8.45 -1.84 -4.98
C ARG A 182 8.38 -3.33 -4.77
N GLN A 183 9.52 -4.00 -4.63
CA GLN A 183 9.56 -5.44 -4.34
C GLN A 183 8.82 -5.76 -3.03
N ALA A 184 9.02 -4.95 -2.00
CA ALA A 184 8.30 -5.05 -0.73
C ALA A 184 6.78 -4.92 -0.89
N ILE A 185 6.33 -3.86 -1.59
CA ILE A 185 4.91 -3.60 -1.87
C ILE A 185 4.29 -4.79 -2.61
N THR A 186 4.93 -5.26 -3.69
CA THR A 186 4.42 -6.37 -4.51
C THR A 186 4.36 -7.68 -3.72
N GLN A 187 5.38 -7.99 -2.90
CA GLN A 187 5.39 -9.16 -2.04
C GLN A 187 4.28 -9.12 -0.98
N THR A 188 4.07 -7.94 -0.37
CA THR A 188 3.01 -7.73 0.63
C THR A 188 1.63 -7.89 -0.01
N LEU A 189 1.43 -7.29 -1.19
CA LEU A 189 0.18 -7.41 -1.94
C LEU A 189 -0.13 -8.88 -2.29
N ALA A 190 0.86 -9.62 -2.80
CA ALA A 190 0.68 -11.04 -3.09
C ALA A 190 0.29 -11.85 -1.85
N ARG A 191 0.91 -11.59 -0.70
CA ARG A 191 0.54 -12.23 0.58
C ARG A 191 -0.87 -11.88 1.03
N LEU A 192 -1.26 -10.60 0.95
CA LEU A 192 -2.60 -10.14 1.30
C LEU A 192 -3.67 -10.85 0.47
N VAL A 193 -3.47 -10.96 -0.85
CA VAL A 193 -4.41 -11.61 -1.76
C VAL A 193 -4.54 -13.12 -1.45
N VAL A 194 -3.43 -13.80 -1.18
CA VAL A 194 -3.46 -15.23 -0.80
C VAL A 194 -4.23 -15.41 0.52
N LEU A 195 -3.88 -14.63 1.55
CA LEU A 195 -4.57 -14.68 2.84
C LEU A 195 -6.05 -14.37 2.71
N GLN A 196 -6.42 -13.34 1.93
CA GLN A 196 -7.81 -12.99 1.66
C GLN A 196 -8.55 -14.17 1.05
N GLY A 197 -7.99 -14.80 0.02
CA GLY A 197 -8.56 -15.99 -0.62
C GLY A 197 -8.78 -17.12 0.39
N ASP A 198 -7.81 -17.38 1.26
CA ASP A 198 -7.95 -18.40 2.30
C ASP A 198 -9.10 -18.11 3.27
N PHE A 199 -9.29 -16.85 3.69
CA PHE A 199 -10.39 -16.45 4.58
C PHE A 199 -11.75 -16.43 3.89
N VAL A 200 -11.81 -16.12 2.58
CA VAL A 200 -13.03 -16.24 1.76
C VAL A 200 -13.46 -17.70 1.63
N SER A 201 -12.53 -18.61 1.30
CA SER A 201 -12.86 -20.04 1.24
C SER A 201 -13.25 -20.60 2.62
N ALA A 202 -12.64 -20.12 3.71
CA ALA A 202 -12.98 -20.56 5.06
C ALA A 202 -14.32 -20.04 5.58
N SER A 203 -14.87 -18.95 5.01
CA SER A 203 -16.18 -18.42 5.38
C SER A 203 -17.34 -19.12 4.66
N GLY A 204 -17.04 -19.93 3.63
CA GLY A 204 -18.05 -20.68 2.88
C GLY A 204 -18.82 -19.83 1.86
N THR A 205 -18.22 -18.74 1.40
CA THR A 205 -18.86 -17.70 0.57
C THR A 205 -18.59 -17.88 -0.93
N ASP A 206 -18.41 -19.12 -1.40
CA ASP A 206 -18.25 -19.46 -2.83
C ASP A 206 -19.60 -19.63 -3.56
#